data_AF-A0A833ZCQ8-F1
#
_entry.id   AF-A0A833ZCQ8-F1
#
_cell.length_a   1.000
_cell.length_b   1.000
_cell.length_c   1.000
_cell.angle_alpha   90.00
_cell.angle_beta   90.00
_cell.angle_gamma   90.00
#
_symmetry.space_group_name_H-M   'P 1'
#
loop_
_entity.id
_entity.type
_entity.pdbx_description
1 polymer ?
#
loop_
_entity_poly.entity_id
_entity_poly.type
_entity_poly.pdbx_seq_one_letter_code
_entity_poly.pdbx_strand_id
1 'polypeptide(L)'
;MLEDMAVGISDLKKVAFKIIEAKSSDVLPVITGRREHYVVEVKLPARMFESLPLPVREGQLLHVHPVLFNVGINEQQTLAERFGDVSLQESINQENFELLKEYCTIFMEKMPPDYISQFQEQHDLKGLLENLHQNIQAKKRKNVEIMWLAATICRKLNGIRFTCCKSAKDRTSMSVTLEQCSILRDEHQLHKDFFIRALDCMRSRQTQGALSESDDPETGCLSDNKPTSRHFYPVALLLVSSHLLVVWLILSLALLLAKYQ
;
A
#
# COMPACT_ATOMS: atom_id res chain seq x y z
N MET A 1 -15.23 -16.67 -0.55
CA MET A 1 -14.50 -15.46 -1.01
C MET A 1 -13.67 -14.82 0.10
N LEU A 2 -14.25 -14.36 1.22
CA LEU A 2 -13.43 -13.81 2.32
C LEU A 2 -12.56 -14.90 2.98
N GLU A 3 -13.12 -16.09 3.19
CA GLU A 3 -12.38 -17.27 3.68
C GLU A 3 -11.22 -17.63 2.74
N ASP A 4 -11.50 -17.79 1.44
CA ASP A 4 -10.46 -18.08 0.44
C ASP A 4 -9.36 -17.01 0.41
N MET A 5 -9.74 -15.73 0.53
CA MET A 5 -8.78 -14.62 0.59
C MET A 5 -7.93 -14.69 1.86
N ALA A 6 -8.53 -15.00 3.02
CA ALA A 6 -7.82 -15.13 4.27
C ALA A 6 -6.78 -16.26 4.21
N VAL A 7 -7.16 -17.41 3.66
CA VAL A 7 -6.23 -18.54 3.42
C VAL A 7 -5.13 -18.13 2.45
N GLY A 8 -5.49 -17.54 1.30
CA GLY A 8 -4.54 -17.12 0.29
C GLY A 8 -3.52 -16.07 0.79
N ILE A 9 -3.96 -15.14 1.64
CA ILE A 9 -3.07 -14.16 2.28
C ILE A 9 -2.17 -14.84 3.31
N SER A 10 -2.69 -15.75 4.11
CA SER A 10 -1.89 -16.51 5.10
C SER A 10 -0.80 -17.33 4.40
N ASP A 11 -1.12 -17.95 3.27
CA ASP A 11 -0.18 -18.70 2.45
C ASP A 11 0.98 -17.85 1.89
N LEU A 12 0.86 -16.52 1.82
CA LEU A 12 1.99 -15.66 1.43
C LEU A 12 3.18 -15.74 2.40
N LYS A 13 2.97 -16.19 3.65
CA LYS A 13 4.06 -16.48 4.60
C LYS A 13 4.99 -17.59 4.11
N LYS A 14 4.50 -18.45 3.19
CA LYS A 14 5.23 -19.57 2.58
C LYS A 14 6.02 -19.14 1.33
N VAL A 15 5.95 -17.86 0.98
CA VAL A 15 6.65 -17.27 -0.17
C VAL A 15 7.80 -16.41 0.35
N ALA A 16 8.99 -16.65 -0.19
CA ALA A 16 10.15 -15.80 0.00
C ALA A 16 10.59 -15.18 -1.33
N PHE A 17 11.25 -14.04 -1.26
CA PHE A 17 11.81 -13.36 -2.42
C PHE A 17 13.33 -13.40 -2.33
N LYS A 18 13.98 -13.65 -3.47
CA LYS A 18 15.43 -13.56 -3.60
C LYS A 18 15.74 -12.54 -4.69
N ILE A 19 16.56 -11.55 -4.38
CA ILE A 19 16.98 -10.58 -5.38
C ILE A 19 18.25 -11.10 -6.05
N ILE A 20 18.27 -11.09 -7.39
CA ILE A 20 19.42 -11.53 -8.18
C ILE A 20 19.76 -10.50 -9.25
N GLU A 21 21.02 -10.48 -9.67
CA GLU A 21 21.44 -9.65 -10.79
C GLU A 21 20.96 -10.23 -12.13
N ALA A 22 20.37 -9.39 -12.97
CA ALA A 22 19.97 -9.75 -14.31
C ALA A 22 21.21 -9.94 -15.20
N LYS A 23 21.45 -11.17 -15.67
CA LYS A 23 22.56 -11.49 -16.60
C LYS A 23 22.29 -11.04 -18.04
N SER A 24 21.04 -10.70 -18.35
CA SER A 24 20.59 -10.24 -19.66
C SER A 24 19.54 -9.14 -19.47
N SER A 25 19.01 -8.61 -20.57
CA SER A 25 17.88 -7.67 -20.53
C SER A 25 16.56 -8.30 -20.05
N ASP A 26 16.50 -9.63 -19.86
CA ASP A 26 15.34 -10.30 -19.32
C ASP A 26 15.26 -10.16 -17.79
N VAL A 27 14.30 -9.36 -17.34
CA VAL A 27 14.01 -9.09 -15.93
C VAL A 27 12.80 -9.88 -15.41
N LEU A 28 12.30 -10.87 -16.16
CA LEU A 28 11.15 -11.66 -15.71
C LEU A 28 11.49 -12.47 -14.45
N PRO A 29 10.59 -12.47 -13.45
CA PRO A 29 10.80 -13.22 -12.22
C PRO A 29 10.74 -14.73 -12.48
N VAL A 30 11.50 -15.50 -11.70
CA VAL A 30 11.51 -16.96 -11.77
C VAL A 30 10.97 -17.53 -10.46
N ILE A 31 9.99 -18.42 -10.54
CA ILE A 31 9.41 -19.08 -9.37
C ILE A 31 10.01 -20.47 -9.24
N THR A 32 10.58 -20.76 -8.07
CA THR A 32 11.11 -22.07 -7.73
C THR A 32 10.49 -22.55 -6.41
N GLY A 33 10.72 -23.82 -6.07
CA GLY A 33 10.28 -24.40 -4.79
C GLY A 33 9.09 -25.35 -4.92
N ARG A 34 8.34 -25.49 -3.83
CA ARG A 34 7.24 -26.44 -3.67
C ARG A 34 6.06 -25.75 -2.98
N ARG A 35 4.89 -26.41 -2.93
CA ARG A 35 3.62 -25.86 -2.43
C ARG A 35 3.70 -25.08 -1.11
N GLU A 36 4.55 -25.49 -0.18
CA GLU A 36 4.69 -24.87 1.14
C GLU A 36 5.90 -23.94 1.28
N HIS A 37 6.74 -23.85 0.24
CA HIS A 37 7.99 -23.09 0.24
C HIS A 37 8.30 -22.65 -1.19
N TYR A 38 7.79 -21.49 -1.58
CA TYR A 38 8.09 -20.86 -2.87
C TYR A 38 9.19 -19.82 -2.72
N VAL A 39 10.10 -19.76 -3.69
CA VAL A 39 11.07 -18.67 -3.82
C VAL A 39 10.84 -17.98 -5.15
N VAL A 40 10.54 -16.68 -5.08
CA VAL A 40 10.41 -15.81 -6.25
C VAL A 40 11.73 -15.07 -6.43
N GLU A 41 12.47 -15.42 -7.47
CA GLU A 41 13.69 -14.73 -7.86
C GLU A 41 13.32 -13.48 -8.67
N VAL A 42 13.63 -12.31 -8.12
CA VAL A 42 13.41 -11.00 -8.75
C VAL A 42 14.74 -10.53 -9.32
N LYS A 43 14.80 -10.41 -10.65
CA LYS A 43 15.99 -9.96 -11.37
C LYS A 43 16.03 -8.43 -11.40
N LEU A 44 17.14 -7.85 -10.97
CA LEU A 44 17.38 -6.40 -11.08
C LEU A 44 18.55 -6.10 -12.01
N PRO A 45 18.52 -4.99 -12.77
CA PRO A 45 19.67 -4.51 -13.51
C PRO A 45 20.89 -4.29 -12.59
N ALA A 46 22.10 -4.51 -13.11
CA ALA A 46 23.37 -4.41 -12.37
C ALA A 46 23.45 -3.17 -11.45
N ARG A 47 23.17 -1.98 -12.00
CA ARG A 47 23.21 -0.71 -11.25
C ARG A 47 22.28 -0.69 -10.04
N MET A 48 21.09 -1.30 -10.14
CA MET A 48 20.16 -1.39 -9.01
C MET A 48 20.61 -2.46 -8.02
N PHE A 49 21.10 -3.60 -8.52
CA PHE A 49 21.57 -4.70 -7.69
C PHE A 49 22.78 -4.30 -6.83
N GLU A 50 23.72 -3.55 -7.40
CA GLU A 50 24.91 -3.02 -6.70
C GLU A 50 24.54 -2.11 -5.52
N SER A 51 23.42 -1.39 -5.60
CA SER A 51 22.92 -0.49 -4.54
C SER A 51 22.32 -1.21 -3.33
N LEU A 52 22.08 -2.52 -3.42
CA LEU A 52 21.46 -3.29 -2.36
C LEU A 52 22.42 -3.58 -1.19
N PRO A 53 21.89 -3.78 0.03
CA PRO A 53 22.68 -4.26 1.15
C PRO A 53 23.40 -5.59 0.83
N LEU A 54 24.62 -5.76 1.36
CA LEU A 54 25.44 -6.95 1.14
C LEU A 54 24.69 -8.28 1.38
N PRO A 55 23.95 -8.46 2.49
CA PRO A 55 23.23 -9.72 2.73
C PRO A 55 22.22 -10.06 1.62
N VAL A 56 21.55 -9.04 1.06
CA VAL A 56 20.58 -9.23 -0.03
C VAL A 56 21.30 -9.64 -1.32
N ARG A 57 22.45 -9.02 -1.61
CA ARG A 57 23.28 -9.38 -2.77
C ARG A 57 23.88 -10.79 -2.65
N GLU A 58 24.16 -11.24 -1.44
CA GLU A 58 24.61 -12.61 -1.13
C GLU A 58 23.46 -13.64 -1.19
N GLY A 59 22.24 -13.20 -1.48
CA GLY A 59 21.10 -14.06 -1.70
C GLY A 59 20.25 -14.35 -0.46
N GLN A 60 20.31 -13.48 0.56
CA GLN A 60 19.40 -13.53 1.70
C GLN A 60 17.94 -13.52 1.21
N LEU A 61 17.14 -14.44 1.76
CA LEU A 61 15.72 -14.52 1.49
C LEU A 61 14.96 -13.40 2.21
N LEU A 62 14.10 -12.73 1.48
CA LEU A 62 13.19 -11.70 1.98
C LEU A 62 11.82 -12.32 2.23
N HIS A 63 11.35 -12.26 3.47
CA HIS A 63 10.08 -12.83 3.89
C HIS A 63 8.99 -11.76 3.97
N VAL A 64 7.78 -12.11 3.56
CA VAL A 64 6.61 -11.24 3.65
C VAL A 64 5.87 -11.53 4.95
N HIS A 65 5.40 -10.47 5.61
CA HIS A 65 4.52 -10.54 6.78
C HIS A 65 3.13 -10.03 6.37
N PRO A 66 2.30 -10.89 5.79
CA PRO A 66 1.01 -10.49 5.24
C PRO A 66 -0.02 -10.30 6.36
N VAL A 67 -0.85 -9.27 6.25
CA VAL A 67 -2.00 -9.03 7.12
C VAL A 67 -3.22 -8.64 6.29
N LEU A 68 -4.40 -9.04 6.75
CA LEU A 68 -5.70 -8.76 6.14
C LEU A 68 -6.61 -8.04 7.13
N PHE A 69 -7.05 -6.84 6.77
CA PHE A 69 -8.14 -6.15 7.44
C PHE A 69 -9.31 -5.99 6.47
N ASN A 70 -10.52 -6.30 6.93
CA ASN A 70 -11.73 -6.24 6.12
C ASN A 70 -12.87 -5.56 6.89
N VAL A 71 -13.60 -4.68 6.20
CA VAL A 71 -14.78 -3.99 6.72
C VAL A 71 -15.89 -4.02 5.67
N GLY A 72 -17.08 -4.45 6.06
CA GLY A 72 -18.29 -4.34 5.25
C GLY A 72 -18.73 -2.87 5.13
N ILE A 73 -18.91 -2.37 3.91
CA ILE A 73 -19.31 -0.96 3.67
C ILE A 73 -20.64 -0.86 2.90
N ASN A 74 -21.06 -1.93 2.20
CA ASN A 74 -22.29 -1.91 1.39
C ASN A 74 -23.58 -1.88 2.22
N GLU A 75 -24.68 -1.40 1.63
CA GLU A 75 -26.03 -1.57 2.20
C GLU A 75 -26.44 -3.04 2.33
N GLN A 76 -26.17 -3.88 1.31
CA GLN A 76 -26.39 -5.34 1.40
C GLN A 76 -25.51 -6.01 2.47
N GLN A 77 -24.29 -5.49 2.68
CA GLN A 77 -23.44 -5.93 3.80
C GLN A 77 -23.97 -5.40 5.13
N THR A 78 -24.60 -4.23 5.16
CA THR A 78 -25.24 -3.68 6.37
C THR A 78 -26.45 -4.52 6.77
N LEU A 79 -27.19 -5.06 5.79
CA LEU A 79 -28.27 -6.01 6.01
C LEU A 79 -27.72 -7.35 6.49
N ALA A 80 -26.64 -7.85 5.89
CA ALA A 80 -25.95 -9.05 6.38
C ALA A 80 -25.34 -8.85 7.78
N GLU A 81 -24.87 -7.65 8.15
CA GLU A 81 -24.41 -7.31 9.51
C GLU A 81 -25.58 -7.18 10.51
N ARG A 82 -26.81 -6.96 10.01
CA ARG A 82 -28.02 -6.89 10.85
C ARG A 82 -28.66 -8.26 11.07
N PHE A 83 -28.53 -9.17 10.11
CA PHE A 83 -29.27 -10.44 10.08
C PHE A 83 -28.38 -11.69 9.87
N GLY A 84 -27.08 -11.52 9.69
CA GLY A 84 -26.11 -12.57 9.42
C GLY A 84 -24.90 -12.50 10.34
N ASP A 85 -24.06 -13.53 10.26
CA ASP A 85 -22.90 -13.68 11.13
C ASP A 85 -21.69 -12.89 10.61
N VAL A 86 -21.17 -11.98 11.45
CA VAL A 86 -19.97 -11.18 11.20
C VAL A 86 -18.74 -11.73 11.93
N SER A 87 -18.88 -12.84 12.66
CA SER A 87 -17.85 -13.45 13.50
C SER A 87 -16.57 -13.74 12.73
N LEU A 88 -16.68 -14.19 11.48
CA LEU A 88 -15.53 -14.47 10.63
C LEU A 88 -14.71 -13.19 10.34
N GLN A 89 -15.37 -12.08 9.99
CA GLN A 89 -14.67 -10.82 9.74
C GLN A 89 -14.01 -10.30 11.03
N GLU A 90 -14.72 -10.38 12.16
CA GLU A 90 -14.18 -9.98 13.46
C GLU A 90 -12.97 -10.83 13.85
N SER A 91 -13.05 -12.15 13.68
CA SER A 91 -11.95 -13.08 13.95
C SER A 91 -10.74 -12.81 13.07
N ILE A 92 -10.95 -12.61 11.75
CA ILE A 92 -9.87 -12.26 10.81
C ILE A 92 -9.18 -10.97 11.24
N ASN A 93 -9.95 -9.90 11.52
CA ASN A 93 -9.36 -8.62 11.91
C ASN A 93 -8.60 -8.73 13.24
N GLN A 94 -9.11 -9.50 14.20
CA GLN A 94 -8.45 -9.71 15.48
C GLN A 94 -7.16 -10.52 15.35
N GLU A 95 -7.16 -11.62 14.60
CA GLU A 95 -5.96 -12.43 14.36
C GLU A 95 -4.89 -11.61 13.61
N ASN A 96 -5.29 -10.87 12.58
CA ASN A 96 -4.37 -10.06 11.78
C ASN A 96 -3.84 -8.84 12.55
N PHE A 97 -4.57 -8.34 13.54
CA PHE A 97 -4.05 -7.36 14.48
C PHE A 97 -2.89 -7.94 15.32
N GLU A 98 -3.01 -9.16 15.84
CA GLU A 98 -1.92 -9.77 16.60
C GLU A 98 -0.69 -10.02 15.70
N LEU A 99 -0.88 -10.45 14.45
CA LEU A 99 0.22 -10.58 13.48
C LEU A 99 0.90 -9.25 13.17
N LEU A 100 0.12 -8.18 12.99
CA LEU A 100 0.67 -6.83 12.75
C LEU A 100 1.45 -6.34 13.97
N LYS A 101 0.93 -6.56 15.18
CA LYS A 101 1.57 -6.20 16.43
C LYS A 101 2.89 -6.95 16.62
N GLU A 102 2.91 -8.25 16.36
CA GLU A 102 4.13 -9.06 16.39
C GLU A 102 5.18 -8.53 15.40
N TYR A 103 4.77 -8.23 14.16
CA TYR A 103 5.67 -7.62 13.18
C TYR A 103 6.22 -6.27 13.65
N CYS A 104 5.38 -5.42 14.26
CA CYS A 104 5.84 -4.15 14.82
C CYS A 104 6.90 -4.36 15.92
N THR A 105 6.71 -5.35 16.81
CA THR A 105 7.74 -5.70 17.81
C THR A 105 9.05 -6.11 17.16
N ILE A 106 9.00 -7.03 16.18
CA ILE A 106 10.19 -7.50 15.45
C ILE A 106 10.90 -6.33 14.74
N PHE A 107 10.13 -5.43 14.12
CA PHE A 107 10.66 -4.23 13.45
C PHE A 107 11.43 -3.34 14.44
N MET A 108 10.84 -3.08 15.61
CA MET A 108 11.46 -2.27 16.67
C MET A 108 12.73 -2.92 17.23
N GLU A 109 12.78 -4.25 17.29
CA GLU A 109 13.94 -5.00 17.80
C GLU A 109 15.09 -5.13 16.78
N LYS A 110 14.77 -5.25 15.48
CA LYS A 110 15.76 -5.56 14.44
C LYS A 110 16.35 -4.34 13.74
N MET A 111 15.68 -3.19 13.80
CA MET A 111 16.18 -1.98 13.15
C MET A 111 17.26 -1.30 14.01
N PRO A 112 18.19 -0.55 13.38
CA PRO A 112 19.23 0.19 14.11
C PRO A 112 18.61 1.15 15.17
N PRO A 113 19.20 1.26 16.37
CA PRO A 113 18.66 2.11 17.45
C PRO A 113 18.45 3.57 17.05
N ASP A 114 19.37 4.14 16.26
CA ASP A 114 19.28 5.52 15.78
C ASP A 114 18.06 5.72 14.87
N TYR A 115 17.84 4.76 13.95
CA TYR A 115 16.68 4.76 13.07
C TYR A 115 15.37 4.63 13.88
N ILE A 116 15.34 3.76 14.88
CA ILE A 116 14.16 3.58 15.73
C ILE A 116 13.85 4.83 16.55
N SER A 117 14.88 5.50 17.07
CA SER A 117 14.71 6.74 17.84
C SER A 117 14.08 7.82 16.97
N GLN A 118 14.61 8.04 15.78
CA GLN A 118 14.04 8.99 14.81
C GLN A 118 12.63 8.60 14.38
N PHE A 119 12.38 7.31 14.15
CA PHE A 119 11.07 6.80 13.77
C PHE A 119 10.02 7.09 14.85
N GLN A 120 10.35 6.86 16.13
CA GLN A 120 9.45 7.10 17.25
C GLN A 120 9.16 8.59 17.48
N GLU A 121 10.15 9.48 17.25
CA GLU A 121 9.94 10.92 17.33
C GLU A 121 8.94 11.42 16.27
N GLN A 122 8.97 10.84 15.08
CA GLN A 122 8.11 11.25 13.97
C GLN A 122 6.74 10.56 13.99
N HIS A 123 6.65 9.38 14.62
CA HIS A 123 5.50 8.51 14.49
C HIS A 123 5.09 7.87 15.81
N ASP A 124 3.86 8.15 16.24
CA ASP A 124 3.22 7.45 17.37
C ASP A 124 2.66 6.07 16.93
N LEU A 125 3.55 5.12 16.65
CA LEU A 125 3.16 3.76 16.25
C LEU A 125 2.38 3.04 17.36
N LYS A 126 2.74 3.27 18.62
CA LYS A 126 2.07 2.66 19.78
C LYS A 126 0.62 3.13 19.89
N GLY A 127 0.38 4.45 19.84
CA GLY A 127 -0.97 4.98 19.85
C GLY A 127 -1.80 4.53 18.66
N LEU A 128 -1.20 4.41 17.46
CA LEU A 128 -1.90 3.86 16.29
C LEU A 128 -2.33 2.40 16.49
N LEU A 129 -1.46 1.54 17.04
CA LEU A 129 -1.79 0.15 17.35
C LEU A 129 -2.89 0.05 18.41
N GLU A 130 -2.83 0.87 19.46
CA GLU A 130 -3.85 0.92 20.50
C GLU A 130 -5.21 1.37 19.93
N ASN A 131 -5.23 2.41 19.10
CA ASN A 131 -6.44 2.87 18.41
C ASN A 131 -7.01 1.80 17.48
N LEU A 132 -6.16 1.07 16.75
CA LEU A 132 -6.61 -0.01 15.87
C LEU A 132 -7.25 -1.14 16.70
N HIS A 133 -6.60 -1.54 17.80
CA HIS A 133 -7.13 -2.53 18.72
C HIS A 133 -8.51 -2.12 19.26
N GLN A 134 -8.63 -0.90 19.77
CA GLN A 134 -9.89 -0.37 20.28
C GLN A 134 -11.00 -0.37 19.22
N ASN A 135 -10.68 -0.01 17.98
CA ASN A 135 -11.66 0.01 16.89
C ASN A 135 -12.13 -1.39 16.47
N ILE A 136 -11.25 -2.40 16.55
CA ILE A 136 -11.61 -3.80 16.34
C ILE A 136 -12.51 -4.29 17.49
N GLN A 137 -12.15 -3.99 18.73
CA GLN A 137 -12.91 -4.39 19.93
C GLN A 137 -14.27 -3.70 20.06
N ALA A 138 -14.40 -2.48 19.54
CA ALA A 138 -15.64 -1.70 19.63
C ALA A 138 -16.80 -2.30 18.82
N LYS A 139 -16.54 -3.24 17.90
CA LYS A 139 -17.55 -3.93 17.05
C LYS A 139 -18.58 -2.98 16.42
N LYS A 140 -18.12 -1.77 16.06
CA LYS A 140 -18.96 -0.75 15.42
C LYS A 140 -19.30 -1.20 14.00
N ARG A 141 -20.56 -1.00 13.59
CA ARG A 141 -20.98 -1.25 12.19
C ARG A 141 -20.24 -0.32 11.25
N LYS A 142 -19.79 -0.86 10.11
CA LYS A 142 -19.00 -0.14 9.10
C LYS A 142 -17.84 0.66 9.70
N ASN A 143 -17.07 0.08 10.62
CA ASN A 143 -15.97 0.79 11.25
C ASN A 143 -14.79 0.98 10.29
N VAL A 144 -14.90 1.96 9.38
CA VAL A 144 -13.90 2.26 8.36
C VAL A 144 -12.57 2.73 8.95
N GLU A 145 -12.56 3.18 10.21
CA GLU A 145 -11.35 3.53 10.96
C GLU A 145 -10.36 2.36 11.04
N ILE A 146 -10.85 1.11 11.09
CA ILE A 146 -9.99 -0.09 11.07
C ILE A 146 -9.11 -0.08 9.81
N MET A 147 -9.70 0.18 8.64
CA MET A 147 -8.96 0.22 7.38
C MET A 147 -8.01 1.43 7.32
N TRP A 148 -8.45 2.59 7.81
CA TRP A 148 -7.63 3.80 7.81
C TRP A 148 -6.40 3.67 8.73
N LEU A 149 -6.59 3.16 9.95
CA LEU A 149 -5.51 2.92 10.91
C LEU A 149 -4.54 1.87 10.39
N ALA A 150 -5.05 0.74 9.88
CA ALA A 150 -4.20 -0.31 9.29
C ALA A 150 -3.39 0.23 8.09
N ALA A 151 -4.01 1.02 7.22
CA ALA A 151 -3.32 1.65 6.09
C ALA A 151 -2.24 2.65 6.56
N THR A 152 -2.54 3.45 7.58
CA THR A 152 -1.61 4.44 8.15
C THR A 152 -0.41 3.76 8.78
N ILE A 153 -0.62 2.68 9.54
CA ILE A 153 0.45 1.87 10.13
C ILE A 153 1.31 1.25 9.01
N CYS A 154 0.68 0.63 8.01
CA CYS A 154 1.36 0.04 6.86
C CYS A 154 2.24 1.09 6.14
N ARG A 155 1.72 2.28 5.87
CA ARG A 155 2.44 3.38 5.24
C ARG A 155 3.67 3.81 6.05
N LYS A 156 3.50 4.02 7.37
CA LYS A 156 4.60 4.41 8.28
C LYS A 156 5.70 3.35 8.33
N LEU A 157 5.33 2.07 8.27
CA LEU A 157 6.29 0.95 8.24
C LEU A 157 6.90 0.70 6.86
N ASN A 158 6.65 1.55 5.86
CA ASN A 158 7.04 1.34 4.46
C ASN A 158 6.53 0.00 3.88
N GLY A 159 5.39 -0.47 4.37
CA GLY A 159 4.75 -1.69 3.91
C GLY A 159 4.07 -1.54 2.55
N ILE A 160 3.82 -2.68 1.91
CA ILE A 160 3.08 -2.76 0.64
C ILE A 160 1.60 -2.95 0.96
N ARG A 161 0.75 -2.07 0.42
CA ARG A 161 -0.69 -2.12 0.63
C ARG A 161 -1.43 -2.52 -0.64
N PHE A 162 -2.38 -3.43 -0.48
CA PHE A 162 -3.35 -3.78 -1.51
C PHE A 162 -4.76 -3.44 -1.01
N THR A 163 -5.64 -3.01 -1.92
CA THR A 163 -7.05 -2.76 -1.61
C THR A 163 -7.90 -3.39 -2.70
N CYS A 164 -8.80 -4.28 -2.31
CA CYS A 164 -9.71 -4.96 -3.22
C CYS A 164 -11.11 -5.09 -2.61
N CYS A 165 -12.12 -5.05 -3.46
CA CYS A 165 -13.49 -5.44 -3.12
C CYS A 165 -13.93 -6.57 -4.06
N LYS A 166 -15.13 -7.14 -3.83
CA LYS A 166 -15.66 -8.27 -4.61
C LYS A 166 -15.55 -8.11 -6.13
N SER A 167 -15.80 -6.91 -6.66
CA SER A 167 -15.75 -6.62 -8.10
C SER A 167 -14.52 -5.81 -8.53
N ALA A 168 -13.63 -5.48 -7.59
CA ALA A 168 -12.48 -4.59 -7.79
C ALA A 168 -12.78 -3.26 -8.51
N LYS A 169 -14.04 -2.81 -8.51
CA LYS A 169 -14.50 -1.61 -9.24
C LYS A 169 -14.79 -0.45 -8.29
N ASP A 170 -16.05 -0.24 -7.91
CA ASP A 170 -16.49 1.04 -7.33
C ASP A 170 -15.89 1.30 -5.95
N ARG A 171 -15.93 0.31 -5.05
CA ARG A 171 -15.34 0.47 -3.69
C ARG A 171 -13.81 0.50 -3.71
N THR A 172 -13.20 -0.27 -4.61
CA THR A 172 -11.75 -0.25 -4.78
C THR A 172 -11.30 1.11 -5.27
N SER A 173 -11.89 1.63 -6.35
CA SER A 173 -11.63 2.99 -6.86
C SER A 173 -11.88 4.06 -5.79
N MET A 174 -13.00 3.96 -5.06
CA MET A 174 -13.34 4.91 -4.00
C MET A 174 -12.27 4.94 -2.89
N SER A 175 -11.80 3.78 -2.45
CA SER A 175 -10.73 3.66 -1.45
C SER A 175 -9.39 4.13 -1.98
N VAL A 176 -9.02 3.76 -3.22
CA VAL A 176 -7.74 4.16 -3.84
C VAL A 176 -7.68 5.67 -4.01
N THR A 177 -8.72 6.31 -4.54
CA THR A 177 -8.77 7.77 -4.72
C THR A 177 -8.71 8.51 -3.39
N LEU A 178 -9.36 7.99 -2.34
CA LEU A 178 -9.29 8.56 -0.99
C LEU A 178 -7.87 8.45 -0.40
N GLU A 179 -7.22 7.30 -0.58
CA GLU A 179 -5.81 7.10 -0.22
C GLU A 179 -4.90 8.11 -0.93
N GLN A 180 -5.01 8.22 -2.25
CA GLN A 180 -4.16 9.12 -3.04
C GLN A 180 -4.31 10.57 -2.59
N CYS A 181 -5.55 11.05 -2.36
CA CYS A 181 -5.77 12.39 -1.84
C CYS A 181 -5.23 12.58 -0.42
N SER A 182 -5.31 11.54 0.42
CA SER A 182 -4.74 11.58 1.78
C SER A 182 -3.23 11.69 1.74
N ILE A 183 -2.56 10.94 0.88
CA ILE A 183 -1.10 11.05 0.67
C ILE A 183 -0.73 12.45 0.16
N LEU A 184 -1.48 13.01 -0.79
CA LEU A 184 -1.23 14.37 -1.27
C LEU A 184 -1.33 15.41 -0.14
N ARG A 185 -2.30 15.28 0.75
CA ARG A 185 -2.47 16.16 1.91
C ARG A 185 -1.34 15.99 2.91
N ASP A 186 -1.02 14.74 3.25
CA ASP A 186 -0.14 14.41 4.37
C ASP A 186 1.34 14.53 4.00
N GLU A 187 1.71 14.24 2.74
CA GLU A 187 3.11 14.16 2.29
C GLU A 187 3.48 15.21 1.23
N HIS A 188 2.49 15.78 0.52
CA HIS A 188 2.73 16.72 -0.59
C HIS A 188 2.03 18.07 -0.42
N GLN A 189 1.68 18.42 0.82
CA GLN A 189 1.17 19.74 1.21
C GLN A 189 -0.08 20.19 0.42
N LEU A 190 -0.92 19.24 -0.02
CA LEU A 190 -2.23 19.58 -0.58
C LEU A 190 -3.06 20.29 0.48
N HIS A 191 -3.41 21.55 0.20
CA HIS A 191 -4.19 22.36 1.12
C HIS A 191 -5.57 21.72 1.35
N LYS A 192 -6.04 21.74 2.61
CA LYS A 192 -7.30 21.12 3.04
C LYS A 192 -8.51 21.57 2.21
N ASP A 193 -8.52 22.82 1.76
CA ASP A 193 -9.61 23.39 0.97
C ASP A 193 -9.72 22.76 -0.44
N PHE A 194 -8.63 22.18 -0.94
CA PHE A 194 -8.61 21.49 -2.24
C PHE A 194 -8.80 19.97 -2.11
N PHE A 195 -8.91 19.42 -0.89
CA PHE A 195 -8.98 17.97 -0.68
C PHE A 195 -10.19 17.35 -1.39
N ILE A 196 -11.38 17.90 -1.17
CA ILE A 196 -12.63 17.39 -1.78
C ILE A 196 -12.59 17.55 -3.29
N ARG A 197 -12.11 18.71 -3.78
CA ARG A 197 -11.97 18.97 -5.22
C ARG A 197 -11.01 17.97 -5.89
N ALA A 198 -9.87 17.70 -5.28
CA ALA A 198 -8.91 16.70 -5.79
C ALA A 198 -9.55 15.31 -5.84
N LEU A 199 -10.28 14.93 -4.78
CA LEU A 199 -10.97 13.65 -4.68
C LEU A 199 -12.03 13.48 -5.77
N ASP A 200 -12.85 14.51 -5.98
CA ASP A 200 -13.90 14.51 -7.01
C ASP A 200 -13.30 14.47 -8.42
N CYS A 201 -12.20 15.20 -8.67
CA CYS A 201 -11.47 15.11 -9.94
C CYS A 201 -10.95 13.69 -10.21
N MET A 202 -10.37 13.02 -9.22
CA MET A 202 -9.86 11.65 -9.40
C MET A 202 -10.99 10.64 -9.68
N ARG A 203 -12.17 10.82 -9.05
CA ARG A 203 -13.32 9.92 -9.21
C ARG A 203 -14.10 10.17 -10.49
N SER A 204 -14.26 11.43 -10.90
CA SER A 204 -14.98 11.82 -12.13
C SER A 204 -14.21 11.48 -13.40
N ARG A 205 -12.88 11.56 -13.39
CA ARG A 205 -12.06 11.23 -14.58
C ARG A 205 -11.79 9.74 -14.77
N GLN A 206 -12.02 8.88 -13.76
CA GLN A 206 -11.93 7.43 -13.95
C GLN A 206 -13.07 6.86 -14.83
N THR A 207 -14.13 7.63 -15.09
CA THR A 207 -15.19 7.28 -16.03
C THR A 207 -14.94 7.80 -17.46
N GLN A 208 -13.99 8.70 -17.65
CA GLN A 208 -13.62 9.25 -18.95
C GLN A 208 -12.20 8.82 -19.29
N GLY A 209 -12.07 7.63 -19.89
CA GLY A 209 -10.87 7.29 -20.65
C GLY A 209 -10.60 8.40 -21.67
N ALA A 210 -9.33 8.79 -21.77
CA ALA A 210 -8.72 9.58 -22.84
C ALA A 210 -9.72 10.31 -23.76
N LEU A 211 -9.94 11.61 -23.53
CA LEU A 211 -10.24 12.68 -24.52
C LEU A 211 -10.91 13.87 -23.79
N SER A 212 -10.11 14.86 -23.43
CA SER A 212 -10.46 16.30 -23.49
C SER A 212 -9.29 17.11 -22.92
N GLU A 213 -8.43 17.59 -23.81
CA GLU A 213 -7.69 18.82 -23.59
C GLU A 213 -8.71 19.97 -23.57
N SER A 214 -9.18 20.35 -22.38
CA SER A 214 -9.70 21.70 -22.12
C SER A 214 -10.12 21.76 -20.66
N ASP A 215 -9.31 22.44 -19.86
CA ASP A 215 -9.73 23.41 -18.83
C ASP A 215 -8.57 23.58 -17.85
N ASP A 216 -7.55 24.28 -18.35
CA ASP A 216 -6.44 24.79 -17.55
C ASP A 216 -6.89 26.13 -16.93
N PRO A 217 -6.96 26.28 -15.60
CA PRO A 217 -7.52 27.47 -14.98
C PRO A 217 -6.52 28.65 -14.86
N GLU A 218 -5.47 28.71 -15.69
CA GLU A 218 -4.44 29.77 -15.62
C GLU A 218 -4.45 30.75 -16.81
N THR A 219 -5.58 30.97 -17.50
CA THR A 219 -5.65 32.00 -18.57
C THR A 219 -5.95 33.42 -18.05
N GLY A 220 -5.32 33.83 -16.95
CA GLY A 220 -5.66 35.11 -16.32
C GLY A 220 -4.62 35.69 -15.37
N CYS A 221 -3.34 35.77 -15.75
CA CYS A 221 -2.46 36.86 -15.32
C CYS A 221 -1.11 36.82 -16.06
N LEU A 222 -0.80 37.89 -16.79
CA LEU A 222 0.53 38.14 -17.35
C LEU A 222 1.42 38.80 -16.28
N SER A 223 2.48 38.11 -15.83
CA SER A 223 3.84 38.65 -15.68
C SER A 223 4.81 37.62 -15.05
N ASP A 224 5.93 37.43 -15.75
CA ASP A 224 7.23 36.85 -15.37
C ASP A 224 7.44 36.24 -13.97
N ASN A 225 7.54 34.90 -13.94
CA ASN A 225 8.71 34.13 -13.49
C ASN A 225 8.33 32.65 -13.48
N LYS A 226 8.73 31.90 -14.52
CA LYS A 226 8.46 30.47 -14.65
C LYS A 226 9.48 29.68 -13.83
N PRO A 227 9.13 29.00 -12.72
CA PRO A 227 9.99 27.96 -12.20
C PRO A 227 9.87 26.74 -13.12
N THR A 228 11.00 26.11 -13.37
CA THR A 228 11.15 24.94 -14.25
C THR A 228 10.14 23.85 -13.91
N SER A 229 9.25 23.56 -14.86
CA SER A 229 8.41 22.37 -14.92
C SER A 229 9.27 21.10 -14.80
N ARG A 230 9.40 20.56 -13.60
CA ARG A 230 9.80 19.17 -13.38
C ARG A 230 9.00 18.59 -12.22
N HIS A 231 8.37 17.44 -12.49
CA HIS A 231 7.77 16.48 -11.56
C HIS A 231 6.27 16.63 -11.19
N PHE A 232 5.40 16.80 -12.19
CA PHE A 232 4.04 16.27 -12.07
C PHE A 232 4.07 14.77 -12.41
N TYR A 233 4.08 13.91 -11.40
CA TYR A 233 3.90 12.46 -11.59
C TYR A 233 2.40 12.18 -11.87
N PRO A 234 2.03 11.62 -13.04
CA PRO A 234 0.65 11.19 -13.25
C PRO A 234 0.49 9.78 -12.70
N VAL A 235 0.10 9.65 -11.42
CA VAL A 235 -0.34 8.37 -10.82
C VAL A 235 -1.81 8.13 -11.18
N ALA A 236 -2.13 8.21 -12.47
CA ALA A 236 -3.46 7.92 -13.03
C ALA A 236 -3.50 6.58 -13.79
N LEU A 237 -2.41 5.80 -13.77
CA LEU A 237 -2.24 4.60 -14.61
C LEU A 237 -2.25 3.26 -13.86
N LEU A 238 -2.45 3.25 -12.54
CA LEU A 238 -2.45 2.00 -11.75
C LEU A 238 -3.71 1.12 -11.90
N LEU A 239 -4.57 1.41 -12.88
CA LEU A 239 -5.72 0.57 -13.21
C LEU A 239 -5.65 -0.10 -14.60
N VAL A 240 -4.50 -0.05 -15.30
CA VAL A 240 -4.38 -0.71 -16.61
C VAL A 240 -3.21 -1.69 -16.65
N SER A 241 -3.53 -2.97 -16.46
CA SER A 241 -2.68 -4.16 -16.60
C SER A 241 -1.66 -4.43 -15.49
N SER A 242 -1.51 -5.72 -15.18
CA SER A 242 -0.51 -6.30 -14.27
C SER A 242 0.92 -5.84 -14.55
N HIS A 243 1.22 -5.43 -15.78
CA HIS A 243 2.54 -4.93 -16.17
C HIS A 243 2.88 -3.56 -15.55
N LEU A 244 1.90 -2.67 -15.36
CA LEU A 244 2.14 -1.37 -14.72
C LEU A 244 2.28 -1.47 -13.20
N LEU A 245 1.66 -2.48 -12.59
CA LEU A 245 1.84 -2.79 -11.17
C LEU A 245 3.27 -3.30 -10.89
N VAL A 246 3.82 -4.10 -11.80
CA VAL A 246 5.23 -4.55 -11.74
C VAL A 246 6.18 -3.37 -11.92
N VAL A 247 5.92 -2.48 -12.89
CA VAL A 247 6.73 -1.26 -13.09
C VAL A 247 6.65 -0.33 -11.87
N TRP A 248 5.47 -0.21 -11.25
CA TRP A 248 5.30 0.57 -10.02
C TRP A 248 5.98 -0.06 -8.81
N LEU A 249 5.99 -1.39 -8.68
CA LEU A 249 6.76 -2.10 -7.66
C LEU A 249 8.26 -1.86 -7.83
N ILE A 250 8.76 -1.92 -9.06
CA ILE A 250 10.18 -1.67 -9.38
C ILE A 250 10.55 -0.21 -9.08
N LEU A 251 9.70 0.75 -9.46
CA LEU A 251 9.95 2.18 -9.21
C LEU A 251 9.84 2.53 -7.72
N SER A 252 8.87 1.97 -7.00
CA SER A 252 8.71 2.16 -5.56
C SER A 252 9.89 1.58 -4.79
N LEU A 253 10.39 0.41 -5.20
CA LEU A 253 11.60 -0.19 -4.63
C LEU A 253 12.84 0.65 -4.94
N ALA A 254 12.97 1.19 -6.15
CA ALA A 254 14.07 2.08 -6.53
C ALA A 254 14.07 3.40 -5.72
N LEU A 255 12.89 3.99 -5.50
CA LEU A 255 12.74 5.21 -4.69
C LEU A 255 12.96 4.95 -3.20
N LEU A 256 12.54 3.79 -2.69
CA LEU A 256 12.83 3.37 -1.33
C LEU A 256 14.34 3.27 -1.12
N LEU A 257 15.05 2.61 -2.03
CA LEU A 257 16.52 2.47 -1.96
C LEU A 257 17.25 3.82 -2.07
N ALA A 258 16.72 4.75 -2.88
CA ALA A 258 17.30 6.09 -3.01
C ALA A 258 17.12 6.97 -1.75
N LYS A 259 16.14 6.68 -0.88
CA LYS A 259 15.93 7.39 0.39
C LYS A 259 16.85 6.93 1.52
N TYR A 260 17.57 5.82 1.36
CA TYR A 260 18.52 5.28 2.33
C TYR A 260 20.00 5.46 1.89
N GLN A 261 20.25 6.34 0.92
CA GLN A 261 21.56 6.93 0.62
C GLN A 261 21.68 8.28 1.32
#